data_AF-A0A1F5JSC5-F1
#
_entry.id   AF-A0A1F5JSC5-F1
#
_cell.length_a   1.000
_cell.length_b   1.000
_cell.length_c   1.000
_cell.angle_alpha   90.00
_cell.angle_beta   90.00
_cell.angle_gamma   90.00
#
_symmetry.space_group_name_H-M   'P 1'
#
loop_
_entity.id
_entity.type
_entity.pdbx_description
1 polymer ?
#
loop_
_entity_poly.entity_id
_entity_poly.type
_entity_poly.pdbx_seq_one_letter_code
_entity_poly.pdbx_strand_id
1 'polypeptide(L)'
;MEYRQDKETGLSSNNRSLLVALFTIVLLIWGPIDPYGMVVRIIYLVALPTVLWFSLGYFGKNWKADNQSNNRLARGIAGIIAGALFVGAYLSFAASYHTECTQSVRTRDGSECVGDYVSVPGRDISGTFIYVTLGAVATWYAISKHNDNDTSG
;
A
#
# COMPACT_ATOMS: atom_id res chain seq x y z
N MET A 1 14.21 26.33 33.54
CA MET A 1 13.99 26.44 32.09
C MET A 1 12.83 25.54 31.77
N GLU A 2 11.65 26.12 31.66
CA GLU A 2 10.40 25.42 31.43
C GLU A 2 10.33 25.06 29.94
N TYR A 3 10.41 23.76 29.63
CA TYR A 3 10.22 23.27 28.27
C TYR A 3 8.73 23.47 27.96
N ARG A 4 8.38 24.61 27.36
CA ARG A 4 7.06 24.86 26.82
C ARG A 4 6.85 23.82 25.72
N GLN A 5 6.18 22.72 26.06
CA GLN A 5 5.63 21.79 25.09
C GLN A 5 4.57 22.58 24.33
N ASP A 6 4.99 23.15 23.21
CA ASP A 6 4.11 23.74 22.24
C ASP A 6 3.14 22.63 21.85
N LYS A 7 1.94 22.66 22.43
CA LYS A 7 0.84 21.81 22.00
C LYS A 7 0.67 22.12 20.52
N GLU A 8 1.23 21.27 19.65
CA GLU A 8 0.93 21.27 18.23
C GLU A 8 -0.56 20.97 18.09
N THR A 9 -1.38 22.01 18.23
CA THR A 9 -2.80 21.95 17.95
C THR A 9 -2.95 21.77 16.44
N GLY A 10 -3.19 20.54 16.00
CA GLY A 10 -3.30 20.24 14.59
C GLY A 10 -3.17 18.74 14.30
N LEU A 11 -3.51 18.38 13.07
CA LEU A 11 -3.16 17.09 12.52
C LEU A 11 -1.63 17.03 12.31
N SER A 12 -0.95 16.16 13.05
CA SER A 12 0.50 15.95 12.97
C SER A 12 0.96 15.69 11.53
N SER A 13 2.13 16.22 11.15
CA SER A 13 2.76 15.97 9.84
C SER A 13 2.87 14.47 9.52
N ASN A 14 3.18 13.65 10.53
CA ASN A 14 3.27 12.19 10.39
C ASN A 14 1.92 11.55 10.05
N ASN A 15 0.83 12.05 10.61
CA ASN A 15 -0.52 11.54 10.34
C ASN A 15 -1.01 11.95 8.95
N ARG A 16 -0.63 13.15 8.51
CA ARG A 16 -0.88 13.59 7.13
C ARG A 16 -0.18 12.67 6.13
N SER A 17 1.09 12.34 6.37
CA SER A 17 1.82 11.38 5.54
C SER A 17 1.17 10.01 5.48
N LEU A 18 0.71 9.49 6.62
CA LEU A 18 0.05 8.19 6.66
C LEU A 18 -1.29 8.18 5.91
N LEU A 19 -2.10 9.23 6.05
CA LEU A 19 -3.37 9.34 5.29
C LEU A 19 -3.11 9.40 3.78
N VAL A 20 -2.12 10.17 3.37
CA VAL A 20 -1.74 10.28 1.96
C VAL A 20 -1.18 8.97 1.44
N ALA A 21 -0.35 8.27 2.20
CA ALA A 21 0.16 6.94 1.86
C ALA A 21 -0.98 5.93 1.71
N LEU A 22 -1.92 5.87 2.67
CA LEU A 22 -3.09 5.00 2.60
C LEU A 22 -3.91 5.28 1.35
N PHE A 23 -4.22 6.54 1.08
CA PHE A 23 -4.99 6.94 -0.09
C PHE A 23 -4.28 6.58 -1.40
N THR A 24 -2.95 6.75 -1.45
CA THR A 24 -2.12 6.36 -2.59
C THR A 24 -2.17 4.85 -2.83
N ILE A 25 -2.07 4.04 -1.76
CA ILE A 25 -2.12 2.57 -1.86
C ILE A 25 -3.49 2.11 -2.35
N VAL A 26 -4.58 2.71 -1.85
CA VAL A 26 -5.94 2.41 -2.34
C VAL A 26 -6.07 2.75 -3.82
N LEU A 27 -5.57 3.91 -4.25
CA LEU A 27 -5.55 4.28 -5.67
C LEU A 27 -4.64 3.39 -6.52
N LEU A 28 -3.60 2.81 -5.94
CA LEU A 28 -2.69 1.92 -6.65
C LEU A 28 -3.34 0.56 -6.90
N ILE A 29 -4.06 0.03 -5.90
CA ILE A 29 -4.75 -1.27 -5.97
C ILE A 29 -6.05 -1.19 -6.78
N TRP A 30 -6.87 -0.15 -6.55
CA TRP A 30 -8.22 -0.03 -7.13
C TRP A 30 -8.38 1.11 -8.15
N GLY A 31 -7.30 1.79 -8.52
CA GLY A 31 -7.38 2.90 -9.46
C GLY A 31 -7.75 2.47 -10.89
N PRO A 32 -8.34 3.37 -11.68
CA PRO A 32 -8.77 3.07 -13.04
C PRO A 32 -7.57 2.71 -13.94
N ILE A 33 -7.62 1.52 -14.54
CA ILE A 33 -6.54 0.98 -15.37
C ILE A 33 -6.72 1.37 -16.86
N ASP A 34 -7.94 1.69 -17.31
CA ASP A 34 -8.24 1.98 -18.72
C ASP A 34 -9.37 3.01 -18.90
N PRO A 35 -9.41 3.80 -20.01
CA PRO A 35 -8.66 3.63 -21.28
C PRO A 35 -7.48 4.60 -21.50
N TYR A 36 -7.09 5.41 -20.52
CA TYR A 36 -6.23 6.59 -20.75
C TYR A 36 -4.71 6.34 -20.72
N GLY A 37 -4.26 5.08 -20.70
CA GLY A 37 -2.84 4.72 -20.76
C GLY A 37 -2.03 4.97 -19.48
N MET A 38 -0.82 4.39 -19.42
CA MET A 38 0.06 4.36 -18.23
C MET A 38 0.45 5.76 -17.72
N VAL A 39 0.49 6.76 -18.60
CA VAL A 39 0.85 8.14 -18.24
C VAL A 39 -0.24 8.79 -17.38
N VAL A 40 -1.51 8.64 -17.76
CA VAL A 40 -2.63 9.17 -16.96
C VAL A 40 -2.67 8.48 -15.60
N ARG A 41 -2.29 7.20 -15.56
CA ARG A 41 -2.12 6.46 -14.31
C ARG A 41 -1.11 7.09 -13.36
N ILE A 42 0.08 7.41 -13.86
CA ILE A 42 1.13 8.06 -13.08
C ILE A 42 0.67 9.45 -12.63
N ILE A 43 0.04 10.22 -13.53
CA ILE A 43 -0.44 11.57 -13.23
C ILE A 43 -1.44 11.54 -12.09
N TYR A 44 -2.48 10.69 -12.11
CA TYR A 44 -3.44 10.67 -11.01
C TYR A 44 -2.84 10.11 -9.71
N LEU A 45 -1.92 9.13 -9.79
CA LEU A 45 -1.22 8.57 -8.64
C LEU A 45 -0.29 9.57 -7.95
N VAL A 46 0.11 10.64 -8.61
CA VAL A 46 0.90 11.72 -8.01
C VAL A 46 0.02 12.92 -7.67
N ALA A 47 -0.87 13.32 -8.58
CA ALA A 47 -1.71 14.50 -8.44
C ALA A 47 -2.74 14.34 -7.31
N LEU A 48 -3.41 13.19 -7.18
CA LEU A 48 -4.44 13.03 -6.15
C LEU A 48 -3.83 12.98 -4.73
N PRO A 49 -2.72 12.25 -4.47
CA PRO A 49 -2.07 12.28 -3.17
C PRO A 49 -1.50 13.65 -2.81
N THR A 50 -0.96 14.39 -3.78
CA THR A 50 -0.44 15.76 -3.53
C THR A 50 -1.57 16.74 -3.21
N VAL A 51 -2.69 16.68 -3.94
CA VAL A 51 -3.88 17.49 -3.63
C VAL A 51 -4.44 17.14 -2.25
N LEU A 52 -4.49 15.85 -1.91
CA LEU A 52 -4.91 15.39 -0.58
C LEU A 52 -3.97 15.88 0.53
N TRP A 53 -2.66 15.84 0.29
CA TRP A 53 -1.67 16.37 1.22
C TRP A 53 -1.89 17.85 1.50
N PHE A 54 -2.06 18.65 0.45
CA PHE A 54 -2.32 20.08 0.58
C PHE A 54 -3.64 20.37 1.28
N SER A 55 -4.70 19.64 0.96
CA SER A 55 -6.01 19.83 1.60
C SER A 55 -5.99 19.46 3.08
N LEU A 56 -5.38 18.32 3.45
CA LEU A 56 -5.13 17.96 4.85
C LEU A 56 -4.26 19.00 5.55
N GLY A 57 -3.27 19.56 4.83
CA GLY A 57 -2.44 20.70 5.20
C GLY A 57 -3.24 21.91 5.66
N TYR A 58 -4.24 22.25 4.85
CA TYR A 58 -5.09 23.42 5.02
C TYR A 58 -6.17 23.20 6.10
N PHE A 59 -6.95 22.12 6.00
CA PHE A 59 -8.05 21.84 6.92
C PHE A 59 -7.58 21.29 8.27
N GLY A 60 -6.49 20.53 8.30
CA GLY A 60 -5.96 19.93 9.52
C GLY A 60 -5.34 20.94 10.51
N LYS A 61 -5.12 22.21 10.10
CA LYS A 61 -4.69 23.28 11.01
C LYS A 61 -5.79 23.67 12.00
N ASN A 62 -7.05 23.49 11.62
CA ASN A 62 -8.20 23.81 12.48
C ASN A 62 -8.63 22.65 13.37
N TRP A 63 -8.00 21.47 13.21
CA TRP A 63 -8.34 20.28 13.98
C TRP A 63 -7.57 20.25 15.30
N LYS A 64 -8.27 20.38 16.43
CA LYS A 64 -7.69 20.16 17.76
C LYS A 64 -7.60 18.66 18.07
N ALA A 65 -6.56 18.00 17.56
CA ALA A 65 -6.27 16.61 17.90
C ALA A 65 -5.25 16.58 19.05
N ASP A 66 -5.59 15.87 20.12
CA ASP A 66 -4.64 15.61 21.21
C ASP A 66 -3.56 14.61 20.78
N ASN A 67 -2.38 14.64 21.41
CA ASN A 67 -1.26 13.78 21.05
C ASN A 67 -1.60 12.29 21.14
N GLN A 68 -2.40 11.89 22.14
CA GLN A 68 -2.84 10.51 22.28
C GLN A 68 -3.77 10.09 21.12
N SER A 69 -4.69 10.97 20.71
CA SER A 69 -5.58 10.73 19.56
C SER A 69 -4.81 10.69 18.25
N ASN A 70 -3.80 11.55 18.08
CA ASN A 70 -2.92 11.53 16.91
C ASN A 70 -2.14 10.21 16.81
N ASN A 71 -1.62 9.67 17.91
CA ASN A 71 -0.93 8.38 17.89
C ASN A 71 -1.87 7.20 17.60
N ARG A 72 -3.08 7.20 18.16
CA ARG A 72 -4.10 6.16 17.85
C ARG A 72 -4.51 6.20 16.39
N LEU A 73 -4.73 7.40 15.83
CA LEU A 73 -5.05 7.58 14.41
C LEU A 73 -3.93 7.05 13.52
N ALA A 74 -2.67 7.39 13.82
CA ALA A 74 -1.50 6.91 13.08
C ALA A 74 -1.43 5.39 13.00
N ARG A 75 -1.62 4.72 14.15
CA ARG A 75 -1.61 3.26 14.25
C ARG A 75 -2.76 2.63 13.47
N GLY A 76 -3.96 3.19 13.58
CA GLY A 76 -5.14 2.72 12.85
C GLY A 76 -4.92 2.77 11.33
N ILE A 77 -4.42 3.90 10.83
CA ILE A 77 -4.12 4.06 9.39
C ILE A 77 -3.02 3.09 8.95
N ALA A 78 -1.93 2.96 9.72
CA ALA A 78 -0.85 2.03 9.39
C ALA A 78 -1.33 0.57 9.36
N GLY A 79 -2.22 0.18 10.28
CA GLY A 79 -2.85 -1.14 10.28
C GLY A 79 -3.72 -1.39 9.04
N ILE A 80 -4.51 -0.39 8.62
CA ILE A 80 -5.31 -0.49 7.38
C ILE A 80 -4.40 -0.60 6.16
N ILE A 81 -3.32 0.19 6.09
CA ILE A 81 -2.31 0.09 5.03
C ILE A 81 -1.75 -1.33 4.95
N ALA A 82 -1.31 -1.89 6.07
CA ALA A 82 -0.77 -3.24 6.12
C ALA A 82 -1.80 -4.26 5.63
N GLY A 83 -3.05 -4.18 6.10
CA GLY A 83 -4.12 -5.06 5.65
C GLY A 83 -4.37 -4.98 4.14
N ALA A 84 -4.44 -3.77 3.58
CA ALA A 84 -4.62 -3.58 2.14
C ALA A 84 -3.45 -4.16 1.32
N LEU A 85 -2.22 -4.00 1.81
CA LEU A 85 -1.03 -4.58 1.16
C LEU A 85 -1.05 -6.11 1.19
N PHE A 86 -1.48 -6.74 2.30
CA PHE A 86 -1.63 -8.20 2.35
C PHE A 86 -2.73 -8.72 1.43
N VAL A 87 -3.86 -8.00 1.32
CA VAL A 87 -4.90 -8.33 0.34
C VAL A 87 -4.36 -8.20 -1.09
N GLY A 88 -3.62 -7.13 -1.39
CA GLY A 88 -2.94 -6.94 -2.68
C GLY A 88 -1.92 -8.05 -2.98
N ALA A 89 -1.18 -8.51 -1.98
CA ALA A 89 -0.26 -9.64 -2.10
C ALA A 89 -0.97 -10.93 -2.47
N TYR A 90 -2.11 -11.22 -1.82
CA TYR A 90 -2.94 -12.39 -2.10
C TYR A 90 -3.54 -12.35 -3.51
N LEU A 91 -4.08 -11.20 -3.91
CA LEU A 91 -4.61 -11.01 -5.25
C LEU A 91 -3.52 -11.18 -6.32
N SER A 92 -2.34 -10.59 -6.11
CA SER A 92 -1.22 -10.71 -7.06
C SER A 92 -0.73 -12.16 -7.18
N PHE A 93 -0.68 -12.86 -6.04
CA PHE A 93 -0.33 -14.29 -6.01
C PHE A 93 -1.30 -15.14 -6.82
N ALA A 94 -2.58 -14.75 -6.87
CA ALA A 94 -3.62 -15.44 -7.59
C ALA A 94 -3.78 -15.00 -9.06
N ALA A 95 -3.23 -13.85 -9.47
CA ALA A 95 -3.62 -13.16 -10.69
C ALA A 95 -2.62 -13.21 -11.85
N SER A 96 -1.45 -13.85 -11.73
CA SER A 96 -0.61 -14.01 -12.91
C SER A 96 -1.26 -15.00 -13.86
N TYR A 97 -1.06 -14.82 -15.16
CA TYR A 97 -1.41 -15.83 -16.14
C TYR A 97 -0.12 -16.23 -16.87
N HIS A 98 0.10 -17.53 -17.04
CA HIS A 98 1.19 -18.06 -17.82
C HIS A 98 0.64 -18.94 -18.93
N THR A 99 1.36 -19.03 -20.03
CA THR A 99 0.99 -19.88 -21.16
C THR A 99 1.42 -21.31 -20.86
N GLU A 100 0.45 -22.18 -20.59
CA GLU A 100 0.67 -23.61 -20.54
C GLU A 100 0.25 -24.26 -21.87
N CYS A 101 0.89 -25.38 -22.17
CA CYS A 101 0.60 -26.16 -23.36
C CYS A 101 -0.49 -27.16 -23.05
N THR A 102 -1.58 -27.14 -23.82
CA THR A 102 -2.68 -28.11 -23.66
C THR A 102 -2.22 -29.55 -23.88
N GLN A 103 -1.19 -29.75 -24.70
CA GLN A 103 -0.68 -31.07 -25.04
C GLN A 103 0.83 -31.02 -25.30
N SER A 104 1.59 -31.86 -24.58
CA SER A 104 3.02 -32.06 -24.80
C SER A 104 3.31 -33.50 -25.21
N VAL A 105 4.26 -33.69 -26.12
CA VAL A 105 4.74 -35.01 -26.56
C VAL A 105 6.23 -35.10 -26.25
N ARG A 106 6.66 -36.26 -25.77
CA ARG A 106 8.06 -36.51 -25.42
C ARG A 106 8.81 -37.06 -26.64
N THR A 107 9.66 -36.23 -27.24
CA THR A 107 10.57 -36.59 -28.33
C THR A 107 11.93 -37.02 -27.78
N ARG A 108 12.80 -37.53 -28.66
CA ARG A 108 14.14 -38.04 -28.30
C ARG A 108 15.05 -36.95 -27.69
N ASP A 109 14.77 -35.69 -28.01
CA ASP A 109 15.57 -34.52 -27.60
C ASP A 109 14.89 -33.66 -26.52
N GLY A 110 13.66 -33.97 -26.11
CA GLY A 110 12.95 -33.20 -25.08
C GLY A 110 11.43 -33.42 -25.06
N SER A 111 10.70 -32.51 -24.41
CA SER A 111 9.24 -32.42 -24.57
C SER A 111 8.91 -31.27 -25.51
N GLU A 112 8.13 -31.56 -26.56
CA GLU A 112 7.66 -30.57 -27.51
C GLU A 112 6.16 -30.28 -27.32
N CYS A 113 5.81 -29.01 -27.46
CA CYS A 113 4.43 -28.54 -27.47
C CYS A 113 3.78 -28.88 -28.81
N VAL A 114 2.67 -29.62 -28.78
CA VAL A 114 1.88 -29.95 -29.99
C VAL A 114 0.44 -29.47 -29.93
N GLY A 115 0.01 -28.93 -28.78
CA GLY A 115 -1.31 -28.31 -28.61
C GLY A 115 -1.27 -26.78 -28.62
N ASP A 116 -2.44 -26.16 -28.49
CA ASP A 116 -2.56 -24.71 -28.34
C ASP A 116 -2.01 -24.24 -26.99
N TYR A 117 -1.42 -23.03 -26.99
CA TYR A 117 -1.04 -22.33 -25.77
C TYR A 117 -2.26 -21.69 -25.14
N VAL A 118 -2.60 -22.10 -23.92
CA VAL A 118 -3.71 -21.54 -23.15
C VAL A 118 -3.17 -20.72 -21.98
N SER A 119 -3.82 -19.59 -21.74
CA SER A 119 -3.49 -18.70 -20.63
C SER A 119 -4.11 -19.26 -19.35
N VAL A 120 -3.29 -19.83 -18.48
CA VAL A 120 -3.72 -20.39 -17.19
C VAL A 120 -3.24 -19.53 -16.03
N PRO A 121 -4.03 -19.41 -14.95
CA PRO A 121 -3.61 -18.65 -13.78
C PRO A 121 -2.34 -19.25 -13.17
N GLY A 122 -1.24 -18.50 -13.24
CA GLY A 122 0.03 -18.71 -12.59
C GLY A 122 0.27 -17.76 -11.42
N ARG A 123 1.32 -18.06 -10.64
CA ARG A 123 1.63 -17.32 -9.42
C ARG A 123 2.58 -16.16 -9.71
N ASP A 124 2.18 -14.91 -9.44
CA ASP A 124 3.09 -13.75 -9.54
C ASP A 124 3.89 -13.62 -8.24
N ILE A 125 5.00 -14.38 -8.18
CA ILE A 125 5.87 -14.38 -7.00
C ILE A 125 6.50 -12.99 -6.78
N SER A 126 6.78 -12.25 -7.85
CA SER A 126 7.49 -10.97 -7.80
C SER A 126 6.63 -9.87 -7.21
N GLY A 127 5.39 -9.73 -7.68
CA GLY A 127 4.42 -8.78 -7.14
C GLY A 127 4.08 -9.10 -5.70
N THR A 128 3.82 -10.36 -5.38
CA THR A 128 3.54 -10.81 -4.00
C THR A 128 4.68 -10.44 -3.04
N PHE A 129 5.94 -10.62 -3.43
CA PHE A 129 7.08 -10.28 -2.58
C PHE A 129 7.15 -8.78 -2.24
N ILE A 130 6.88 -7.91 -3.22
CA ILE A 130 6.86 -6.45 -3.02
C ILE A 130 5.74 -6.06 -2.05
N TYR A 131 4.55 -6.61 -2.20
CA TYR A 131 3.44 -6.31 -1.30
C TYR A 131 3.67 -6.83 0.13
N VAL A 132 4.24 -8.04 0.28
CA VAL A 132 4.56 -8.61 1.60
C VAL A 132 5.64 -7.80 2.31
N THR A 133 6.69 -7.39 1.61
CA THR A 133 7.77 -6.57 2.20
C THR A 133 7.27 -5.21 2.65
N LEU A 134 6.50 -4.50 1.81
CA LEU A 134 5.89 -3.22 2.19
C LEU A 134 4.87 -3.39 3.33
N GLY A 135 4.08 -4.47 3.31
CA GLY A 135 3.15 -4.81 4.38
C GLY A 135 3.85 -5.03 5.71
N ALA A 136 4.96 -5.77 5.72
CA ALA A 136 5.77 -6.01 6.91
C ALA A 136 6.35 -4.71 7.48
N VAL A 137 6.83 -3.80 6.63
CA VAL A 137 7.32 -2.48 7.07
C VAL A 137 6.18 -1.65 7.68
N ALA A 138 4.99 -1.66 7.08
CA ALA A 138 3.83 -0.95 7.63
C ALA A 138 3.36 -1.53 8.98
N THR A 139 3.34 -2.85 9.11
CA THR A 139 3.04 -3.54 10.37
C THR A 139 4.10 -3.22 11.42
N TRP A 140 5.38 -3.26 11.06
CA TRP A 140 6.46 -2.89 11.96
C TRP A 140 6.31 -1.46 12.46
N TYR A 141 5.99 -0.50 11.58
CA TYR A 141 5.74 0.89 11.95
C TYR A 141 4.55 1.04 12.90
N ALA A 142 3.46 0.28 12.68
CA ALA A 142 2.32 0.28 13.58
C ALA A 142 2.68 -0.26 14.99
N ILE A 143 3.52 -1.31 15.05
CA ILE A 143 3.99 -1.93 16.28
C ILE A 143 5.06 -1.09 16.98
N SER A 144 5.98 -0.43 16.28
CA SER A 144 7.05 0.36 16.92
C SER A 144 6.47 1.56 17.68
N LYS A 145 5.47 2.22 17.06
CA LYS A 145 4.71 3.29 17.71
C LYS A 145 3.90 2.78 18.91
N HIS A 146 3.68 1.46 18.99
CA HIS A 146 3.40 0.61 20.16
C HIS A 146 4.02 1.06 21.48
N ASN A 147 5.33 0.85 21.48
CA ASN A 147 6.16 0.71 22.66
C ASN A 147 6.55 2.09 23.22
N ASP A 148 6.56 3.13 22.37
CA ASP A 148 6.83 4.50 22.78
C ASP A 148 5.73 5.08 23.69
N ASN A 149 4.48 4.65 23.51
CA ASN A 149 3.36 5.10 24.37
C ASN A 149 3.33 4.40 25.73
N ASP A 150 3.93 3.21 25.86
CA ASP A 150 3.92 2.43 27.12
C ASP A 150 5.09 2.80 28.04
N THR A 151 6.17 3.37 27.48
CA THR A 151 7.37 3.81 28.22
C THR A 151 7.26 5.24 28.75
N SER A 152 6.20 5.96 28.39
CA SER A 152 5.94 7.35 28.80
C SER A 152 4.71 7.49 29.72
N GLY A 153 4.18 6.37 30.22
CA GLY A 153 3.09 6.30 31.19
C GLY A 153 3.56 6.26 32.64
#